data_AF-A0A3L7QKF2-F1
#
_entry.id   AF-A0A3L7QKF2-F1
#
_cell.length_a   1.000
_cell.length_b   1.000
_cell.length_c   1.000
_cell.angle_alpha   90.00
_cell.angle_beta   90.00
_cell.angle_gamma   90.00
#
_symmetry.space_group_name_H-M   'P 1'
#
loop_
_entity.id
_entity.type
_entity.pdbx_description
1 polymer ?
#
loop_
_entity_poly.entity_id
_entity_poly.type
_entity_poly.pdbx_seq_one_letter_code
_entity_poly.pdbx_strand_id
1 'polypeptide(L)'
;MDQSPVQKPFDLAAFRQPVAQPQGATPEQLAEALGPFAPPEDYDFGDEFDPEVPRPLPRPNRRGSYASRRRSQPLILIVLGIAFVVFRMLPSIEDLGHYILPLWYLHWGGLLFFIGGIGALIRNLLTWDDFQYIRDGIPAIGRVIHLRQAVVPQFHNGVQVASHGSFRALVEYTNPQREQRAFAFFETTTFPESKAPRYESGLEIGDYVTLVSLPGDFATNLRLYAWTGLNPNDDWPKFDGKPLRGMTPLKALLLTKSVLLGLWLFVGFLHLFLYFPEEWNWKWGGIYSLAGVLIAFGVVTLFALRNPKTEPVSLANPPQLRHKILGGFVVGVVGLLGGLFMMSLLNSLCDRSLPVLRSVEIVNSWETTHNFLIRHYEVELRPLRGGADFKKGISVSNLFQLQAAGSRYGVELVRPGWLRLHWVEGIRPVEWQLASNPPTDVEKARIVRFKSIQTSEVYPLMPCIHVNKDLTVPPPPDLVALAAHDLAQQSQMQVEK
;
A
#
# COMPACT_ATOMS: atom_id res chain seq x y z
N MET A 1 15.97 -37.58 1.47
CA MET A 1 14.70 -38.19 1.04
C MET A 1 13.60 -37.39 1.70
N ASP A 2 13.09 -36.42 0.96
CA ASP A 2 12.13 -35.43 1.41
C ASP A 2 10.73 -35.99 1.17
N GLN A 3 10.09 -36.51 2.23
CA GLN A 3 8.73 -37.04 2.15
C GLN A 3 7.73 -35.89 2.20
N SER A 4 7.67 -35.11 1.12
CA SER A 4 6.56 -34.20 0.89
C SER A 4 5.28 -35.02 0.77
N PRO A 5 4.25 -34.77 1.61
CA PRO A 5 3.02 -35.54 1.55
C PRO A 5 2.38 -35.38 0.17
N VAL A 6 2.09 -36.51 -0.46
CA VAL A 6 1.34 -36.59 -1.72
C VAL A 6 -0.02 -35.91 -1.49
N GLN A 7 -0.15 -34.66 -1.92
CA GLN A 7 -1.41 -33.94 -1.93
C GLN A 7 -2.36 -34.69 -2.87
N LYS A 8 -3.37 -35.36 -2.31
CA LYS A 8 -4.47 -35.90 -3.12
C LYS A 8 -5.07 -34.76 -3.96
N PRO A 9 -5.34 -34.98 -5.26
CA PRO A 9 -6.00 -33.99 -6.08
C PRO A 9 -7.33 -33.59 -5.44
N PHE A 10 -7.49 -32.28 -5.24
CA PHE A 10 -8.68 -31.70 -4.62
C PHE A 10 -9.87 -31.88 -5.57
N ASP A 11 -10.84 -32.70 -5.16
CA ASP A 11 -12.04 -33.00 -5.94
C ASP A 11 -13.00 -31.79 -5.93
N LEU A 12 -12.94 -30.97 -6.98
CA LEU A 12 -13.82 -29.82 -7.21
C LEU A 12 -15.31 -30.22 -7.34
N ALA A 13 -15.63 -31.47 -7.68
CA ALA A 13 -17.02 -31.93 -7.81
C ALA A 13 -17.66 -32.18 -6.43
N ALA A 14 -16.88 -32.59 -5.43
CA ALA A 14 -17.34 -32.71 -4.05
C ALA A 14 -17.64 -31.35 -3.38
N PHE A 15 -17.10 -30.24 -3.90
CA PHE A 15 -17.27 -28.91 -3.33
C PHE A 15 -18.54 -28.17 -3.80
N ARG A 16 -19.23 -28.70 -4.82
CA ARG A 16 -20.60 -28.32 -5.17
C ARG A 16 -21.64 -29.10 -4.35
N GLN A 17 -21.26 -29.73 -3.25
CA GLN A 17 -22.27 -30.27 -2.34
C GLN A 17 -23.14 -29.11 -1.84
N PRO A 18 -24.47 -29.16 -2.07
CA PRO A 18 -25.37 -28.16 -1.54
C PRO A 18 -25.16 -28.13 -0.02
N VAL A 19 -24.78 -26.96 0.51
CA VAL A 19 -24.69 -26.72 1.96
C VAL A 19 -25.92 -27.36 2.58
N ALA A 20 -25.71 -28.31 3.49
CA ALA A 20 -26.72 -29.25 3.97
C ALA A 20 -28.11 -28.63 3.96
N GLN A 21 -29.00 -29.13 3.09
CA GLN A 21 -30.43 -28.77 3.15
C GLN A 21 -30.90 -28.92 4.60
N PRO A 22 -31.85 -28.11 5.09
CA PRO A 22 -32.43 -28.33 6.42
C PRO A 22 -32.71 -29.82 6.56
N GLN A 23 -32.03 -30.47 7.50
CA GLN A 23 -31.79 -31.91 7.48
C GLN A 23 -33.12 -32.67 7.32
N GLY A 24 -33.39 -33.13 6.09
CA GLY A 24 -34.52 -34.02 5.76
C GLY A 24 -35.72 -33.41 5.02
N ALA A 25 -35.88 -32.08 4.91
CA ALA A 25 -37.04 -31.49 4.24
C ALA A 25 -36.77 -31.18 2.76
N THR A 26 -37.58 -31.73 1.84
CA THR A 26 -37.46 -31.40 0.41
C THR A 26 -37.99 -29.99 0.13
N PRO A 27 -37.54 -29.31 -0.94
CA PRO A 27 -38.09 -28.00 -1.34
C PRO A 27 -39.62 -27.99 -1.43
N GLU A 28 -40.21 -29.08 -1.89
CA GLU A 28 -41.66 -29.26 -2.01
C GLU A 28 -42.35 -29.28 -0.64
N GLN A 29 -41.78 -29.98 0.34
CA GLN A 29 -42.32 -30.02 1.70
C GLN A 29 -42.25 -28.65 2.38
N LEU A 30 -41.16 -27.90 2.16
CA LEU A 30 -41.02 -26.54 2.67
C LEU A 30 -42.04 -25.58 2.02
N ALA A 31 -42.28 -25.74 0.72
CA ALA A 31 -43.28 -24.97 0.00
C ALA A 31 -44.72 -25.31 0.42
N GLU A 32 -45.02 -26.60 0.65
CA GLU A 32 -46.32 -27.07 1.12
C GLU A 32 -46.65 -26.53 2.52
N ALA A 33 -45.66 -26.41 3.39
CA ALA A 33 -45.81 -25.82 4.72
C ALA A 33 -46.26 -24.33 4.69
N LEU A 34 -46.00 -23.62 3.59
CA LEU A 34 -46.43 -22.23 3.37
C LEU A 34 -47.77 -22.13 2.62
N GLY A 35 -48.41 -23.26 2.34
CA GLY A 35 -49.66 -23.32 1.58
C GLY A 35 -49.47 -23.17 0.07
N PRO A 36 -50.58 -23.04 -0.69
CA PRO A 36 -50.51 -22.93 -2.15
C PRO A 36 -49.75 -21.68 -2.58
N PHE A 37 -49.01 -21.77 -3.69
CA PHE A 37 -48.37 -20.61 -4.29
C PHE A 37 -49.43 -19.76 -5.00
N ALA A 38 -49.97 -18.77 -4.29
CA ALA A 38 -51.00 -17.85 -4.77
C ALA A 38 -50.47 -16.41 -4.66
N PRO A 39 -49.68 -15.93 -5.64
CA PRO A 39 -49.18 -14.56 -5.61
C PRO A 39 -50.35 -13.55 -5.61
N PRO A 40 -50.20 -12.38 -4.97
CA PRO A 40 -51.21 -11.33 -5.01
C PRO A 40 -51.53 -10.93 -6.46
N GLU A 41 -52.81 -10.70 -6.77
CA GLU A 41 -53.24 -10.29 -8.12
C GLU A 41 -52.67 -8.92 -8.53
N ASP A 42 -52.36 -8.08 -7.53
CA ASP A 42 -51.79 -6.74 -7.65
C ASP A 42 -50.28 -6.70 -7.33
N TYR A 43 -49.58 -7.84 -7.45
CA TYR A 43 -48.14 -7.87 -7.22
C TYR A 43 -47.40 -6.95 -8.20
N ASP A 44 -46.76 -5.91 -7.66
CA ASP A 44 -45.97 -4.95 -8.42
C ASP A 44 -44.52 -5.46 -8.59
N PHE A 45 -44.09 -5.60 -9.85
CA PHE A 45 -42.70 -5.94 -10.16
C PHE A 45 -41.74 -4.76 -9.94
N GLY A 46 -42.27 -3.54 -9.90
CA GLY A 46 -41.59 -2.26 -9.85
C GLY A 46 -41.69 -1.51 -11.19
N ASP A 47 -41.86 -0.19 -11.13
CA ASP A 47 -41.99 0.73 -12.27
C ASP A 47 -40.93 0.52 -13.38
N GLU A 48 -39.73 0.03 -13.03
CA GLU A 48 -38.66 -0.26 -13.98
C GLU A 48 -38.96 -1.42 -14.94
N PHE A 49 -39.93 -2.28 -14.64
CA PHE A 49 -40.30 -3.44 -15.47
C PHE A 49 -41.56 -3.22 -16.32
N ASP A 50 -42.31 -2.15 -16.09
CA ASP A 50 -43.52 -1.80 -16.86
C ASP A 50 -43.26 -1.50 -18.35
N PRO A 51 -42.18 -0.79 -18.73
CA PRO A 51 -41.92 -0.52 -20.14
C PRO A 51 -41.64 -1.79 -20.95
N GLU A 52 -41.85 -1.74 -22.27
CA GLU A 52 -41.49 -2.83 -23.17
C GLU A 52 -39.96 -2.99 -23.31
N VAL A 53 -39.51 -4.23 -23.53
CA VAL A 53 -38.10 -4.57 -23.77
C VAL A 53 -37.67 -4.07 -25.17
N PRO A 54 -36.50 -3.43 -25.35
CA PRO A 54 -35.51 -3.09 -24.33
C PRO A 54 -35.91 -1.86 -23.49
N ARG A 55 -35.97 -2.03 -22.17
CA ARG A 55 -36.44 -1.00 -21.23
C ARG A 55 -35.40 0.12 -21.04
N PRO A 56 -35.83 1.39 -20.94
CA PRO A 56 -34.93 2.48 -20.58
C PRO A 56 -34.49 2.33 -19.11
N LEU A 57 -33.18 2.38 -18.84
CA LEU A 57 -32.67 2.29 -17.47
C LEU A 57 -33.06 3.55 -16.67
N PRO A 58 -33.89 3.45 -15.62
CA PRO A 58 -34.34 4.62 -14.87
C PRO A 58 -33.19 5.31 -14.14
N ARG A 59 -33.31 6.63 -13.96
CA ARG A 59 -32.29 7.44 -13.26
C ARG A 59 -32.05 7.00 -11.80
N PRO A 60 -33.06 6.56 -11.02
CA PRO A 60 -32.83 6.05 -9.67
C PRO A 60 -31.92 4.81 -9.64
N ASN A 61 -32.11 3.84 -10.52
CA ASN A 61 -31.34 2.58 -10.55
C ASN A 61 -29.86 2.82 -10.85
N ARG A 62 -29.53 3.93 -11.53
CA ARG A 62 -28.16 4.42 -11.72
C ARG A 62 -27.48 4.91 -10.42
N ARG A 63 -28.18 4.92 -9.29
CA ARG A 63 -27.68 5.31 -7.96
C ARG A 63 -27.62 4.14 -6.96
N GLY A 64 -28.07 2.94 -7.33
CA GLY A 64 -27.97 1.73 -6.51
C GLY A 64 -26.53 1.37 -6.14
N SER A 65 -26.34 0.51 -5.13
CA SER A 65 -25.02 0.08 -4.68
C SER A 65 -24.14 -0.47 -5.80
N TYR A 66 -24.73 -1.25 -6.71
CA TYR A 66 -24.05 -1.80 -7.87
C TYR A 66 -23.49 -0.70 -8.78
N ALA A 67 -24.34 0.25 -9.17
CA ALA A 67 -23.96 1.38 -10.01
C ALA A 67 -22.87 2.24 -9.35
N SER A 68 -22.98 2.46 -8.04
CA SER A 68 -21.98 3.21 -7.27
C SER A 68 -20.63 2.49 -7.27
N ARG A 69 -20.59 1.18 -6.99
CA ARG A 69 -19.35 0.38 -6.98
C ARG A 69 -18.69 0.38 -8.36
N ARG A 70 -19.50 0.19 -9.39
CA ARG A 70 -19.06 0.17 -10.79
C ARG A 70 -18.41 1.50 -11.21
N ARG A 71 -18.89 2.65 -10.72
CA ARG A 71 -18.25 3.95 -10.99
C ARG A 71 -17.03 4.23 -10.11
N SER A 72 -17.07 3.86 -8.84
CA SER A 72 -16.00 4.20 -7.90
C SER A 72 -14.73 3.39 -8.11
N GLN A 73 -14.86 2.10 -8.45
CA GLN A 73 -13.70 1.19 -8.60
C GLN A 73 -12.68 1.67 -9.64
N PRO A 74 -13.04 1.94 -10.91
CA PRO A 74 -12.07 2.41 -11.89
C PRO A 74 -11.43 3.74 -11.46
N LEU A 75 -12.20 4.66 -10.87
CA LEU A 75 -11.68 5.93 -10.40
C LEU A 75 -10.66 5.77 -9.27
N ILE A 76 -10.91 4.87 -8.31
CA ILE A 76 -9.93 4.53 -7.26
C ILE A 76 -8.64 4.03 -7.87
N LEU A 77 -8.72 3.09 -8.81
CA LEU A 77 -7.54 2.50 -9.45
C LEU A 77 -6.75 3.55 -10.24
N ILE A 78 -7.43 4.40 -11.01
CA ILE A 78 -6.79 5.50 -11.77
C ILE A 78 -6.09 6.47 -10.82
N VAL A 79 -6.77 6.94 -9.77
CA VAL A 79 -6.21 7.91 -8.82
C VAL A 79 -5.02 7.32 -8.07
N LEU A 80 -5.11 6.06 -7.62
CA LEU A 80 -4.00 5.37 -6.98
C LEU A 80 -2.83 5.17 -7.94
N GLY A 81 -3.10 4.80 -9.18
CA GLY A 81 -2.09 4.64 -10.22
C GLY A 81 -1.31 5.92 -10.50
N ILE A 82 -2.03 7.03 -10.70
CA ILE A 82 -1.43 8.37 -10.87
C ILE A 82 -0.61 8.73 -9.63
N ALA A 83 -1.17 8.55 -8.43
CA ALA A 83 -0.46 8.89 -7.20
C ALA A 83 0.85 8.11 -7.07
N PHE A 84 0.87 6.81 -7.35
CA PHE A 84 2.09 5.99 -7.31
C PHE A 84 3.15 6.43 -8.33
N VAL A 85 2.75 6.81 -9.55
CA VAL A 85 3.68 7.35 -10.54
C VAL A 85 4.26 8.69 -10.09
N VAL A 86 3.42 9.61 -9.59
CA VAL A 86 3.86 10.92 -9.09
C VAL A 86 4.77 10.77 -7.87
N PHE A 87 4.46 9.86 -6.95
CA PHE A 87 5.30 9.61 -5.77
C PHE A 87 6.70 9.12 -6.15
N ARG A 88 6.86 8.28 -7.20
CA ARG A 88 8.17 7.83 -7.66
C ARG A 88 9.04 8.97 -8.24
N MET A 89 8.44 10.05 -8.73
CA MET A 89 9.19 11.20 -9.25
C MET A 89 9.85 12.02 -8.14
N LEU A 90 9.54 11.76 -6.86
CA LEU A 90 10.22 12.40 -5.74
C LEU A 90 11.62 11.77 -5.57
N PRO A 91 12.71 12.56 -5.59
CA PRO A 91 14.08 12.05 -5.44
C PRO A 91 14.26 11.18 -4.18
N SER A 92 13.60 11.55 -3.08
CA SER A 92 13.66 10.76 -1.84
C SER A 92 13.08 9.35 -1.98
N ILE A 93 12.08 9.15 -2.83
CA ILE A 93 11.49 7.83 -3.09
C ILE A 93 12.39 6.99 -4.00
N GLU A 94 13.12 7.63 -4.90
CA GLU A 94 14.16 6.98 -5.71
C GLU A 94 15.25 6.40 -4.81
N ASP A 95 15.82 7.23 -3.94
CA ASP A 95 16.84 6.82 -2.99
C ASP A 95 16.33 5.69 -2.09
N LEU A 96 15.11 5.83 -1.55
CA LEU A 96 14.47 4.80 -0.74
C LEU A 96 14.12 3.53 -1.52
N GLY A 97 13.92 3.62 -2.83
CA GLY A 97 13.70 2.47 -3.70
C GLY A 97 14.88 1.49 -3.69
N HIS A 98 16.09 1.99 -3.46
CA HIS A 98 17.25 1.13 -3.28
C HIS A 98 17.22 0.36 -1.96
N TYR A 99 16.63 0.92 -0.90
CA TYR A 99 16.48 0.26 0.40
C TYR A 99 15.26 -0.64 0.48
N ILE A 100 14.17 -0.27 -0.19
CA ILE A 100 12.90 -0.98 -0.14
C ILE A 100 12.45 -1.23 -1.55
N LEU A 101 12.70 -2.46 -1.99
CA LEU A 101 12.51 -2.88 -3.35
C LEU A 101 11.07 -2.64 -3.87
N PRO A 102 9.99 -2.84 -3.08
CA PRO A 102 8.65 -2.44 -3.49
C PRO A 102 8.48 -0.97 -3.90
N LEU A 103 9.22 -0.03 -3.28
CA LEU A 103 9.18 1.39 -3.64
C LEU A 103 9.81 1.65 -5.00
N TRP A 104 10.85 0.88 -5.36
CA TRP A 104 11.44 0.94 -6.69
C TRP A 104 10.42 0.59 -7.78
N TYR A 105 9.59 -0.44 -7.52
CA TYR A 105 8.52 -0.89 -8.40
C TYR A 105 7.23 -0.08 -8.32
N LEU A 106 7.19 1.02 -7.55
CA LEU A 106 5.99 1.84 -7.37
C LEU A 106 5.45 2.37 -8.71
N HIS A 107 6.33 2.73 -9.65
CA HIS A 107 5.92 3.19 -10.99
C HIS A 107 5.25 2.08 -11.81
N TRP A 108 5.78 0.85 -11.79
CA TRP A 108 5.17 -0.30 -12.45
C TRP A 108 3.82 -0.64 -11.83
N GLY A 109 3.75 -0.69 -10.50
CA GLY A 109 2.49 -0.87 -9.79
C GLY A 109 1.48 0.23 -10.14
N GLY A 110 1.93 1.48 -10.16
CA GLY A 110 1.12 2.64 -10.54
C GLY A 110 0.57 2.54 -11.96
N LEU A 111 1.42 2.15 -12.92
CA LEU A 111 1.02 1.94 -14.31
C LEU A 111 -0.02 0.81 -14.44
N LEU A 112 0.17 -0.32 -13.75
CA LEU A 112 -0.79 -1.42 -13.75
C LEU A 112 -2.15 -0.99 -13.18
N PHE A 113 -2.16 -0.24 -12.06
CA PHE A 113 -3.39 0.31 -11.51
C PHE A 113 -4.07 1.29 -12.46
N PHE A 114 -3.30 2.17 -13.10
CA PHE A 114 -3.83 3.13 -14.07
C PHE A 114 -4.45 2.41 -15.28
N ILE A 115 -3.71 1.52 -15.93
CA ILE A 115 -4.20 0.75 -17.08
C ILE A 115 -5.41 -0.11 -16.70
N GLY A 116 -5.35 -0.81 -15.56
CA GLY A 116 -6.47 -1.60 -15.06
C GLY A 116 -7.71 -0.75 -14.76
N GLY A 117 -7.51 0.46 -14.23
CA GLY A 117 -8.57 1.42 -13.99
C GLY A 117 -9.21 1.95 -15.27
N ILE A 118 -8.42 2.27 -16.30
CA ILE A 118 -8.90 2.66 -17.63
C ILE A 118 -9.63 1.49 -18.30
N GLY A 119 -9.08 0.28 -18.25
CA GLY A 119 -9.72 -0.92 -18.77
C GLY A 119 -11.06 -1.22 -18.10
N ALA A 120 -11.12 -1.09 -16.76
CA ALA A 120 -12.36 -1.21 -16.01
C ALA A 120 -13.37 -0.10 -16.38
N LEU A 121 -12.91 1.13 -16.60
CA LEU A 121 -13.75 2.24 -17.05
C LEU A 121 -14.35 1.96 -18.43
N ILE A 122 -13.52 1.56 -19.40
CA ILE A 122 -13.95 1.20 -20.76
C ILE A 122 -14.93 0.03 -20.71
N ARG A 123 -14.61 -1.04 -19.98
CA ARG A 123 -15.52 -2.17 -19.76
C ARG A 123 -16.84 -1.68 -19.19
N ASN A 124 -16.82 -0.78 -18.22
CA ASN A 124 -18.03 -0.24 -17.60
C ASN A 124 -18.86 0.65 -18.52
N LEU A 125 -18.26 1.24 -19.55
CA LEU A 125 -18.95 2.02 -20.58
C LEU A 125 -19.52 1.12 -21.69
N LEU A 126 -18.83 0.02 -22.02
CA LEU A 126 -19.21 -0.88 -23.11
C LEU A 126 -20.18 -1.99 -22.71
N THR A 127 -20.07 -2.53 -21.49
CA THR A 127 -20.94 -3.63 -21.04
C THR A 127 -22.18 -3.10 -20.33
N TRP A 128 -23.30 -3.83 -20.42
CA TRP A 128 -24.49 -3.52 -19.61
C TRP A 128 -24.52 -4.33 -18.32
N ASP A 129 -23.93 -5.53 -18.30
CA ASP A 129 -23.74 -6.38 -17.11
C ASP A 129 -25.07 -6.52 -16.32
N ASP A 130 -25.07 -6.38 -14.99
CA ASP A 130 -26.32 -6.45 -14.22
C ASP A 130 -27.44 -5.48 -14.67
N PHE A 131 -27.14 -4.35 -15.33
CA PHE A 131 -28.21 -3.48 -15.87
C PHE A 131 -29.00 -4.13 -17.00
N GLN A 132 -28.46 -5.15 -17.67
CA GLN A 132 -29.16 -5.86 -18.73
C GLN A 132 -30.38 -6.62 -18.17
N TYR A 133 -30.39 -6.96 -16.88
CA TYR A 133 -31.55 -7.58 -16.24
C TYR A 133 -32.75 -6.63 -16.18
N ILE A 134 -32.54 -5.33 -15.94
CA ILE A 134 -33.65 -4.35 -16.02
C ILE A 134 -34.07 -4.16 -17.49
N ARG A 135 -33.07 -3.96 -18.36
CA ARG A 135 -33.29 -3.62 -19.77
C ARG A 135 -34.02 -4.74 -20.53
N ASP A 136 -33.49 -5.96 -20.44
CA ASP A 136 -33.89 -7.08 -21.29
C ASP A 136 -34.49 -8.24 -20.49
N GLY A 137 -34.48 -8.17 -19.16
CA GLY A 137 -34.95 -9.26 -18.32
C GLY A 137 -36.47 -9.45 -18.33
N ILE A 138 -36.89 -10.69 -18.18
CA ILE A 138 -38.27 -11.11 -18.01
C ILE A 138 -38.50 -11.26 -16.50
N PRO A 139 -39.34 -10.41 -15.87
CA PRO A 139 -39.66 -10.53 -14.47
C PRO A 139 -40.55 -11.77 -14.23
N ALA A 140 -40.39 -12.41 -13.08
CA ALA A 140 -41.23 -13.49 -12.60
C ALA A 140 -41.42 -13.37 -11.10
N ILE A 141 -42.58 -13.83 -10.62
CA ILE A 141 -42.90 -13.83 -9.19
C ILE A 141 -42.32 -15.08 -8.57
N GLY A 142 -41.56 -14.92 -7.49
CA GLY A 142 -41.13 -16.01 -6.63
C GLY A 142 -41.66 -15.84 -5.21
N ARG A 143 -41.67 -16.93 -4.43
CA ARG A 143 -41.94 -16.92 -2.98
C ARG A 143 -40.75 -17.52 -2.24
N VAL A 144 -40.25 -16.80 -1.24
CA VAL A 144 -39.12 -17.27 -0.42
C VAL A 144 -39.59 -18.42 0.45
N ILE A 145 -39.13 -19.65 0.18
CA ILE A 145 -39.54 -20.83 0.96
C ILE A 145 -38.56 -21.18 2.08
N HIS A 146 -37.31 -20.77 1.94
CA HIS A 146 -36.31 -20.94 2.98
C HIS A 146 -35.26 -19.85 2.89
N LEU A 147 -34.88 -19.27 4.03
CA LEU A 147 -33.84 -18.27 4.12
C LEU A 147 -32.91 -18.63 5.27
N ARG A 148 -31.60 -18.59 5.00
CA ARG A 148 -30.60 -18.77 6.05
C ARG A 148 -29.37 -17.92 5.82
N GLN A 149 -28.69 -17.61 6.91
CA GLN A 149 -27.33 -17.12 6.87
C GLN A 149 -26.39 -18.34 6.77
N ALA A 150 -25.64 -18.43 5.68
CA ALA A 150 -24.64 -19.47 5.47
C ALA A 150 -23.25 -18.93 5.80
N VAL A 151 -22.44 -19.75 6.46
CA VAL A 151 -21.00 -19.49 6.59
C VAL A 151 -20.30 -20.24 5.48
N VAL A 152 -19.67 -19.49 4.58
CA VAL A 152 -18.87 -19.98 3.47
C VAL A 152 -17.40 -20.00 3.92
N PRO A 153 -16.82 -21.17 4.20
CA PRO A 153 -15.40 -21.27 4.51
C PRO A 153 -14.57 -20.96 3.27
N GLN A 154 -13.54 -20.13 3.43
CA GLN A 154 -12.51 -19.88 2.43
C GLN A 154 -11.26 -20.69 2.75
N PHE A 155 -10.83 -21.48 1.77
CA PHE A 155 -9.63 -22.30 1.87
C PHE A 155 -8.51 -21.75 1.00
N HIS A 156 -7.29 -21.78 1.52
CA HIS A 156 -6.06 -21.55 0.77
C HIS A 156 -5.16 -22.76 0.99
N ASN A 157 -4.79 -23.46 -0.09
CA ASN A 157 -3.98 -24.69 -0.04
C ASN A 157 -4.55 -25.75 0.92
N GLY A 158 -5.88 -25.89 0.96
CA GLY A 158 -6.58 -26.86 1.83
C GLY A 158 -6.72 -26.43 3.30
N VAL A 159 -6.17 -25.28 3.70
CA VAL A 159 -6.31 -24.73 5.05
C VAL A 159 -7.39 -23.65 5.04
N GLN A 160 -8.32 -23.71 5.99
CA GLN A 160 -9.34 -22.66 6.16
C GLN A 160 -8.66 -21.37 6.66
N VAL A 161 -8.65 -20.33 5.83
CA VAL A 161 -7.99 -19.05 6.15
C VAL A 161 -8.97 -18.05 6.74
N ALA A 162 -10.20 -18.07 6.25
CA ALA A 162 -11.24 -17.15 6.67
C ALA A 162 -12.62 -17.78 6.48
N SER A 163 -13.60 -17.24 7.18
CA SER A 163 -15.01 -17.59 7.02
C SER A 163 -15.77 -16.33 6.65
N HIS A 164 -16.63 -16.44 5.65
CA HIS A 164 -17.48 -15.35 5.20
C HIS A 164 -18.94 -15.72 5.40
N GLY A 165 -19.76 -14.79 5.85
CA GLY A 165 -21.21 -14.93 5.82
C GLY A 165 -21.77 -14.63 4.43
N SER A 166 -22.86 -15.30 4.07
CA SER A 166 -23.74 -14.93 2.95
C SER A 166 -25.19 -15.23 3.35
N PHE A 167 -26.16 -14.56 2.74
CA PHE A 167 -27.55 -15.02 2.82
C PHE A 167 -27.84 -15.93 1.65
N ARG A 168 -28.53 -17.04 1.94
CA ARG A 168 -29.01 -17.97 0.93
C ARG A 168 -30.51 -18.10 1.03
N ALA A 169 -31.19 -17.80 -0.06
CA ALA A 169 -32.64 -17.95 -0.19
C ALA A 169 -32.93 -19.08 -1.18
N LEU A 170 -33.80 -20.00 -0.78
CA LEU A 170 -34.48 -20.91 -1.68
C LEU A 170 -35.83 -20.29 -2.01
N VAL A 171 -36.08 -20.08 -3.29
CA VAL A 171 -37.30 -19.43 -3.77
C VAL A 171 -37.99 -20.38 -4.73
N GLU A 172 -39.29 -20.59 -4.49
CA GLU A 172 -40.15 -21.24 -5.47
C GLU A 172 -40.71 -20.20 -6.43
N TYR A 173 -40.88 -20.57 -7.70
CA TYR A 173 -41.41 -19.65 -8.70
C TYR A 173 -42.13 -20.43 -9.81
N THR A 174 -42.99 -19.74 -10.54
CA THR A 174 -43.59 -20.28 -11.76
C THR A 174 -42.73 -19.89 -12.95
N ASN A 175 -42.19 -20.87 -13.67
CA ASN A 175 -41.41 -20.59 -14.87
C ASN A 175 -42.34 -20.05 -15.97
N PRO A 176 -42.16 -18.79 -16.44
CA PRO A 176 -43.08 -18.18 -17.40
C PRO A 176 -43.06 -18.86 -18.77
N GLN A 177 -42.02 -19.64 -19.10
CA GLN A 177 -41.94 -20.35 -20.37
C GLN A 177 -42.60 -21.74 -20.34
N ARG A 178 -42.65 -22.38 -19.16
CA ARG A 178 -43.10 -23.76 -19.00
C ARG A 178 -44.38 -23.90 -18.19
N GLU A 179 -44.82 -22.82 -17.55
CA GLU A 179 -45.95 -22.79 -16.61
C GLU A 179 -45.82 -23.85 -15.50
N GLN A 180 -44.60 -24.24 -15.18
CA GLN A 180 -44.28 -25.24 -14.17
C GLN A 180 -43.64 -24.59 -12.95
N ARG A 181 -44.01 -25.10 -11.77
CA ARG A 181 -43.38 -24.76 -10.50
C ARG A 181 -41.93 -25.23 -10.51
N ALA A 182 -41.02 -24.35 -10.13
CA ALA A 182 -39.60 -24.61 -10.04
C ALA A 182 -39.02 -23.99 -8.78
N PHE A 183 -37.81 -24.42 -8.40
CA PHE A 183 -37.09 -23.92 -7.23
C PHE A 183 -35.70 -23.47 -7.63
N ALA A 184 -35.25 -22.34 -7.09
CA ALA A 184 -33.90 -21.83 -7.32
C ALA A 184 -33.27 -21.34 -6.02
N PHE A 185 -31.96 -21.56 -5.89
CA PHE A 185 -31.15 -21.03 -4.81
C PHE A 185 -30.47 -19.74 -5.25
N PHE A 186 -30.61 -18.71 -4.43
CA PHE A 186 -29.95 -17.43 -4.59
C PHE A 186 -28.99 -17.22 -3.43
N GLU A 187 -27.88 -16.55 -3.70
CA GLU A 187 -26.87 -16.21 -2.70
C GLU A 187 -26.47 -14.73 -2.85
N THR A 188 -26.40 -14.01 -1.74
CA THR A 188 -25.89 -12.63 -1.72
C THR A 188 -24.38 -12.59 -1.92
N THR A 189 -23.84 -11.39 -2.17
CA THR A 189 -22.39 -11.17 -1.99
C THR A 189 -21.95 -11.56 -0.58
N THR A 190 -20.75 -12.14 -0.48
CA THR A 190 -20.18 -12.54 0.81
C THR A 190 -19.78 -11.32 1.66
N PHE A 191 -19.89 -11.46 2.98
CA PHE A 191 -19.48 -10.46 3.97
C PHE A 191 -18.66 -11.12 5.09
N PRO A 192 -17.84 -10.38 5.85
CA PRO A 192 -17.06 -10.97 6.94
C PRO A 192 -17.96 -11.63 7.99
N GLU A 193 -17.68 -12.88 8.38
CA GLU A 193 -18.49 -13.61 9.38
C GLU A 193 -18.61 -12.86 10.71
N SER A 194 -17.52 -12.19 11.15
CA SER A 194 -17.53 -11.37 12.37
C SER A 194 -18.53 -10.22 12.36
N LYS A 195 -19.07 -9.87 11.20
CA LYS A 195 -20.09 -8.83 11.03
C LYS A 195 -21.47 -9.39 10.70
N ALA A 196 -21.61 -10.71 10.55
CA ALA A 196 -22.84 -11.40 10.17
C ALA A 196 -24.10 -10.94 10.94
N PRO A 197 -24.07 -10.71 12.28
CA PRO A 197 -25.26 -10.28 13.02
C PRO A 197 -25.76 -8.87 12.68
N ARG A 198 -24.93 -8.06 12.01
CA ARG A 198 -25.25 -6.68 11.62
C ARG A 198 -25.80 -6.59 10.20
N TYR A 199 -25.76 -7.70 9.46
CA TYR A 199 -26.33 -7.77 8.13
C TYR A 199 -27.77 -8.24 8.21
N GLU A 200 -28.60 -7.68 7.35
CA GLU A 200 -30.00 -8.03 7.19
C GLU A 200 -30.25 -8.45 5.74
N SER A 201 -30.96 -9.55 5.54
CA SER A 201 -31.31 -10.08 4.21
C SER A 201 -32.33 -9.21 3.48
N GLY A 202 -33.21 -8.56 4.24
CA GLY A 202 -34.37 -7.83 3.73
C GLY A 202 -35.53 -8.68 3.27
N LEU A 203 -35.44 -9.99 3.50
CA LEU A 203 -36.43 -10.97 3.08
C LEU A 203 -36.81 -11.82 4.29
N GLU A 204 -38.06 -12.24 4.32
CA GLU A 204 -38.63 -13.21 5.25
C GLU A 204 -39.14 -14.44 4.49
N ILE A 205 -39.35 -15.53 5.23
CA ILE A 205 -39.93 -16.75 4.65
C ILE A 205 -41.42 -16.47 4.40
N GLY A 206 -41.88 -16.74 3.17
CA GLY A 206 -43.23 -16.46 2.70
C GLY A 206 -43.33 -15.20 1.84
N ASP A 207 -42.31 -14.34 1.83
CA ASP A 207 -42.31 -13.11 1.02
C ASP A 207 -42.38 -13.44 -0.47
N TYR A 208 -43.22 -12.70 -1.18
CA TYR A 208 -43.23 -12.66 -2.64
C TYR A 208 -42.16 -11.67 -3.12
N VAL A 209 -41.33 -12.12 -4.07
CA VAL A 209 -40.14 -11.41 -4.53
C VAL A 209 -40.06 -11.39 -6.04
N THR A 210 -39.50 -10.31 -6.59
CA THR A 210 -39.26 -10.16 -8.02
C THR A 210 -37.99 -10.93 -8.39
N LEU A 211 -38.16 -11.98 -9.18
CA LEU A 211 -37.08 -12.66 -9.87
C LEU A 211 -36.96 -12.10 -11.28
N VAL A 212 -35.75 -12.04 -11.81
CA VAL A 212 -35.51 -11.52 -13.16
C VAL A 212 -34.56 -12.47 -13.87
N SER A 213 -34.96 -12.93 -15.05
CA SER A 213 -34.09 -13.73 -15.92
C SER A 213 -33.87 -13.04 -17.25
N LEU A 214 -32.71 -13.26 -17.84
CA LEU A 214 -32.43 -12.88 -19.22
C LEU A 214 -33.14 -13.82 -20.21
N PRO A 215 -33.41 -13.36 -21.44
CA PRO A 215 -33.95 -14.22 -22.50
C PRO A 215 -33.04 -15.42 -22.76
N GLY A 216 -33.64 -16.57 -23.09
CA GLY A 216 -32.93 -17.84 -23.27
C GLY A 216 -33.19 -18.80 -22.11
N ASP A 217 -32.13 -19.35 -21.52
CA ASP A 217 -32.24 -20.29 -20.40
C ASP A 217 -32.65 -19.56 -19.11
N PHE A 218 -33.94 -19.65 -18.80
CA PHE A 218 -34.56 -19.00 -17.67
C PHE A 218 -33.96 -19.43 -16.33
N ALA A 219 -33.61 -20.72 -16.19
CA ALA A 219 -33.14 -21.26 -14.91
C ALA A 219 -31.70 -20.84 -14.60
N THR A 220 -30.84 -20.84 -15.62
CA THR A 220 -29.41 -20.52 -15.45
C THR A 220 -29.17 -19.03 -15.23
N ASN A 221 -30.00 -18.18 -15.83
CA ASN A 221 -29.83 -16.73 -15.77
C ASN A 221 -30.63 -16.05 -14.66
N LEU A 222 -31.45 -16.78 -13.91
CA LEU A 222 -32.34 -16.21 -12.90
C LEU A 222 -31.57 -15.48 -11.80
N ARG A 223 -32.02 -14.28 -11.43
CA ARG A 223 -31.51 -13.48 -10.32
C ARG A 223 -32.64 -13.02 -9.41
N LEU A 224 -32.36 -12.92 -8.12
CA LEU A 224 -33.24 -12.30 -7.15
C LEU A 224 -32.99 -10.78 -7.16
N TYR A 225 -33.97 -10.01 -7.65
CA TYR A 225 -33.77 -8.60 -8.00
C TYR A 225 -33.32 -7.75 -6.82
N ALA A 226 -33.92 -7.95 -5.65
CA ALA A 226 -33.58 -7.25 -4.40
C ALA A 226 -32.09 -7.39 -3.99
N TRP A 227 -31.41 -8.46 -4.42
CA TRP A 227 -30.01 -8.74 -4.09
C TRP A 227 -29.01 -8.30 -5.17
N THR A 228 -29.49 -7.75 -6.28
CA THR A 228 -28.63 -7.24 -7.37
C THR A 228 -27.99 -5.89 -7.03
N GLY A 229 -28.58 -5.14 -6.11
CA GLY A 229 -28.17 -3.78 -5.77
C GLY A 229 -28.44 -2.74 -6.88
N LEU A 230 -29.39 -3.06 -7.78
CA LEU A 230 -29.83 -2.16 -8.85
C LEU A 230 -30.93 -1.20 -8.41
N ASN A 231 -31.88 -1.65 -7.56
CA ASN A 231 -32.91 -0.80 -6.98
C ASN A 231 -32.36 -0.07 -5.74
N PRO A 232 -32.29 1.27 -5.72
CA PRO A 232 -31.75 2.03 -4.58
C PRO A 232 -32.70 2.06 -3.36
N ASN A 233 -33.99 1.77 -3.55
CA ASN A 233 -34.99 1.75 -2.47
C ASN A 233 -34.95 0.42 -1.72
N ASP A 234 -34.74 -0.68 -2.45
CA ASP A 234 -34.73 -2.06 -1.93
C ASP A 234 -33.36 -2.73 -2.10
N ASP A 235 -32.30 -1.97 -1.85
CA ASP A 235 -30.92 -2.45 -1.97
C ASP A 235 -30.55 -3.32 -0.76
N TRP A 236 -30.59 -4.63 -0.97
CA TRP A 236 -30.27 -5.63 0.05
C TRP A 236 -29.06 -6.49 -0.39
N PRO A 237 -28.29 -7.05 0.56
CA PRO A 237 -28.46 -6.94 2.02
C PRO A 237 -28.11 -5.55 2.58
N LYS A 238 -28.67 -5.21 3.75
CA LYS A 238 -28.36 -3.98 4.50
C LYS A 238 -27.37 -4.29 5.62
N PHE A 239 -26.59 -3.29 6.01
CA PHE A 239 -25.67 -3.33 7.15
C PHE A 239 -26.08 -2.25 8.16
N ASP A 240 -26.48 -2.67 9.36
CA ASP A 240 -27.12 -1.82 10.39
C ASP A 240 -28.28 -0.97 9.83
N GLY A 241 -29.23 -1.63 9.15
CA GLY A 241 -30.38 -0.98 8.51
C GLY A 241 -30.05 -0.04 7.34
N LYS A 242 -28.79 0.05 6.90
CA LYS A 242 -28.37 0.92 5.78
C LYS A 242 -28.00 0.09 4.55
N PRO A 243 -28.38 0.54 3.33
CA PRO A 243 -27.98 -0.15 2.11
C PRO A 243 -26.46 -0.18 2.00
N LEU A 244 -25.93 -1.24 1.40
CA LEU A 244 -24.50 -1.42 1.17
C LEU A 244 -23.99 -0.43 0.13
N ARG A 245 -23.84 0.83 0.55
CA ARG A 245 -23.28 1.85 -0.33
C ARG A 245 -21.84 1.50 -0.64
N GLY A 246 -21.54 1.40 -1.93
CA GLY A 246 -20.17 1.36 -2.43
C GLY A 246 -19.35 2.53 -1.87
N MET A 247 -18.02 2.41 -1.94
CA MET A 247 -17.14 3.46 -1.47
C MET A 247 -17.36 4.72 -2.31
N THR A 248 -17.96 5.76 -1.73
CA THR A 248 -18.17 7.05 -2.42
C THR A 248 -16.82 7.60 -2.90
N PRO A 249 -16.76 8.36 -4.01
CA PRO A 249 -15.52 8.98 -4.50
C PRO A 249 -14.76 9.78 -3.43
N LEU A 250 -15.47 10.43 -2.52
CA LEU A 250 -14.87 11.14 -1.39
C LEU A 250 -14.20 10.18 -0.39
N LYS A 251 -14.88 9.11 0.03
CA LYS A 251 -14.28 8.06 0.88
C LYS A 251 -13.08 7.39 0.21
N ALA A 252 -13.16 7.17 -1.10
CA ALA A 252 -12.06 6.69 -1.92
C ALA A 252 -10.85 7.62 -1.84
N LEU A 253 -11.05 8.91 -2.10
CA LEU A 253 -10.00 9.91 -2.03
C LEU A 253 -9.42 10.05 -0.62
N LEU A 254 -10.25 9.95 0.42
CA LEU A 254 -9.81 9.93 1.82
C LEU A 254 -8.98 8.70 2.14
N LEU A 255 -9.38 7.51 1.66
CA LEU A 255 -8.61 6.28 1.82
C LEU A 255 -7.26 6.41 1.11
N THR A 256 -7.24 6.87 -0.15
CA THR A 256 -6.01 7.12 -0.89
C THR A 256 -5.12 8.12 -0.15
N LYS A 257 -5.66 9.24 0.32
CA LYS A 257 -4.92 10.23 1.11
C LYS A 257 -4.32 9.61 2.37
N SER A 258 -5.06 8.75 3.08
CA SER A 258 -4.58 8.05 4.27
C SER A 258 -3.44 7.07 3.94
N VAL A 259 -3.55 6.33 2.83
CA VAL A 259 -2.48 5.44 2.36
C VAL A 259 -1.23 6.24 1.99
N LEU A 260 -1.39 7.34 1.26
CA LEU A 260 -0.28 8.21 0.87
C LEU A 260 0.36 8.90 2.08
N LEU A 261 -0.42 9.32 3.07
CA LEU A 261 0.09 9.86 4.33
C LEU A 261 0.85 8.79 5.12
N GLY A 262 0.32 7.57 5.20
CA GLY A 262 1.00 6.45 5.84
C GLY A 262 2.33 6.13 5.15
N LEU A 263 2.35 6.11 3.82
CA LEU A 263 3.55 5.94 3.02
C LEU A 263 4.56 7.08 3.28
N TRP A 264 4.10 8.32 3.32
CA TRP A 264 4.93 9.49 3.61
C TRP A 264 5.55 9.44 5.02
N LEU A 265 4.76 9.05 6.03
CA LEU A 265 5.24 8.87 7.40
C LEU A 265 6.27 7.74 7.49
N PHE A 266 6.04 6.64 6.78
CA PHE A 266 6.97 5.52 6.72
C PHE A 266 8.30 5.92 6.04
N VAL A 267 8.21 6.65 4.92
CA VAL A 267 9.36 7.27 4.25
C VAL A 267 10.12 8.21 5.19
N GLY A 268 9.41 9.04 5.94
CA GLY A 268 10.01 9.91 6.94
C GLY A 268 10.70 9.14 8.06
N PHE A 269 10.10 8.06 8.55
CA PHE A 269 10.71 7.19 9.55
C PHE A 269 12.02 6.56 9.05
N LEU A 270 12.05 6.09 7.80
CA LEU A 270 13.27 5.53 7.20
C LEU A 270 14.35 6.60 7.01
N HIS A 271 13.95 7.80 6.59
CA HIS A 271 14.88 8.92 6.50
C HIS A 271 15.47 9.25 7.88
N LEU A 272 14.66 9.26 8.93
CA LEU A 272 15.16 9.42 10.29
C LEU A 272 16.16 8.32 10.68
N PHE A 273 15.89 7.07 10.30
CA PHE A 273 16.79 5.95 10.58
C PHE A 273 18.15 6.11 9.86
N LEU A 274 18.14 6.55 8.60
CA LEU A 274 19.35 6.74 7.79
C LEU A 274 20.17 7.97 8.20
N TYR A 275 19.50 9.04 8.62
CA TYR A 275 20.13 10.31 9.00
C TYR A 275 20.06 10.57 10.50
N PHE A 276 20.04 9.50 11.30
CA PHE A 276 19.96 9.62 12.75
C PHE A 276 21.21 10.31 13.29
N PRO A 277 21.09 11.29 14.21
CA PRO A 277 22.26 12.01 14.74
C PRO A 277 23.24 11.06 15.45
N GLU A 278 24.53 11.24 15.21
CA GLU A 278 25.60 10.42 15.80
C GLU A 278 25.66 10.61 17.33
N GLU A 279 25.35 11.82 17.80
CA GLU A 279 25.34 12.21 19.22
C GLU A 279 23.91 12.38 19.73
N TRP A 280 23.04 11.39 19.51
CA TRP A 280 21.65 11.49 19.96
C TRP A 280 21.55 11.69 21.48
N ASN A 281 21.12 12.88 21.87
CA ASN A 281 20.81 13.20 23.25
C ASN A 281 19.31 13.03 23.48
N TRP A 282 18.94 11.97 24.20
CA TRP A 282 17.55 11.65 24.57
C TRP A 282 16.79 12.81 25.21
N LYS A 283 17.48 13.77 25.85
CA LYS A 283 16.85 14.98 26.41
C LYS A 283 16.22 15.85 25.31
N TRP A 284 16.96 16.13 24.24
CA TRP A 284 16.44 16.90 23.11
C TRP A 284 15.42 16.08 22.33
N GLY A 285 15.72 14.80 22.09
CA GLY A 285 14.77 13.86 21.50
C GLY A 285 13.41 13.84 22.17
N GLY A 286 13.38 13.86 23.51
CA GLY A 286 12.16 13.92 24.30
C GLY A 286 11.35 15.20 24.09
N ILE A 287 12.00 16.37 24.03
CA ILE A 287 11.32 17.67 23.83
C ILE A 287 10.62 17.73 22.47
N TYR A 288 11.29 17.30 21.40
CA TYR A 288 10.71 17.33 20.05
C TYR A 288 9.69 16.20 19.83
N SER A 289 9.91 15.03 20.43
CA SER A 289 8.89 13.97 20.51
C SER A 289 7.63 14.50 21.16
N LEU A 290 7.77 15.20 22.29
CA LEU A 290 6.65 15.79 23.00
C LEU A 290 5.94 16.86 22.15
N ALA A 291 6.68 17.73 21.46
CA ALA A 291 6.11 18.70 20.55
C ALA A 291 5.31 18.03 19.40
N GLY A 292 5.85 16.97 18.80
CA GLY A 292 5.16 16.19 17.78
C GLY A 292 3.87 15.52 18.29
N VAL A 293 3.92 14.95 19.49
CA VAL A 293 2.75 14.39 20.18
C VAL A 293 1.71 15.48 20.45
N LEU A 294 2.11 16.65 20.94
CA LEU A 294 1.20 17.77 21.23
C LEU A 294 0.53 18.31 19.96
N ILE A 295 1.27 18.41 18.84
CA ILE A 295 0.70 18.81 17.54
C ILE A 295 -0.30 17.77 17.04
N ALA A 296 0.08 16.48 17.06
CA ALA A 296 -0.81 15.40 16.64
C ALA A 296 -2.08 15.35 17.48
N PHE A 297 -1.94 15.49 18.81
CA PHE A 297 -3.06 15.57 19.73
C PHE A 297 -3.94 16.79 19.43
N GLY A 298 -3.35 17.97 19.27
CA GLY A 298 -4.08 19.20 18.92
C GLY A 298 -4.88 19.09 17.62
N VAL A 299 -4.30 18.48 16.57
CA VAL A 299 -5.00 18.21 15.30
C VAL A 299 -6.18 17.26 15.51
N VAL A 300 -6.01 16.18 16.27
CA VAL A 300 -7.07 15.23 16.57
C VAL A 300 -8.17 15.87 17.43
N THR A 301 -7.81 16.66 18.44
CA THR A 301 -8.76 17.40 19.27
C THR A 301 -9.55 18.41 18.44
N LEU A 302 -8.90 19.18 17.56
CA LEU A 302 -9.58 20.08 16.63
C LEU A 302 -10.55 19.33 15.70
N PHE A 303 -10.16 18.15 15.20
CA PHE A 303 -11.02 17.35 14.33
C PHE A 303 -12.21 16.75 15.07
N ALA A 304 -12.02 16.36 16.34
CA ALA A 304 -13.07 15.89 17.23
C ALA A 304 -14.06 17.01 17.57
N LEU A 305 -13.56 18.21 17.93
CA LEU A 305 -14.38 19.38 18.22
C LEU A 305 -15.21 19.83 17.00
N ARG A 306 -14.68 19.68 15.78
CA ARG A 306 -15.39 20.03 14.54
C ARG A 306 -16.50 19.02 14.16
N ASN A 307 -16.50 17.83 14.74
CA ASN A 307 -17.50 16.78 14.50
C ASN A 307 -18.29 16.48 15.80
N PRO A 308 -19.18 17.38 16.25
CA PRO A 308 -19.88 17.27 17.54
C PRO A 308 -20.87 16.08 17.62
N LYS A 309 -21.02 15.29 16.56
CA LYS A 309 -21.84 14.07 16.55
C LYS A 309 -21.16 12.87 17.21
N THR A 310 -20.00 13.04 17.85
CA THR A 310 -19.44 11.97 18.69
C THR A 310 -20.34 11.81 19.90
N GLU A 311 -21.21 10.79 19.85
CA GLU A 311 -21.99 10.34 21.01
C GLU A 311 -21.08 10.22 22.24
N PRO A 312 -21.55 10.70 23.41
CA PRO A 312 -20.78 10.59 24.64
C PRO A 312 -20.37 9.14 24.85
N VAL A 313 -19.10 8.93 25.18
CA VAL A 313 -18.53 7.59 25.30
C VAL A 313 -19.26 6.88 26.43
N SER A 314 -20.18 5.98 26.09
CA SER A 314 -20.78 5.11 27.10
C SER A 314 -19.70 4.18 27.63
N LEU A 315 -19.32 4.37 28.91
CA LEU A 315 -18.40 3.51 29.64
C LEU A 315 -18.89 2.05 29.72
N ALA A 316 -20.15 1.79 29.38
CA ALA A 316 -20.74 0.45 29.37
C ALA A 316 -20.31 -0.43 28.17
N ASN A 317 -19.66 0.14 27.14
CA ASN A 317 -19.21 -0.62 25.95
C ASN A 317 -17.66 -0.74 25.89
N PRO A 318 -17.05 -1.72 26.58
CA PRO A 318 -15.60 -1.91 26.60
C PRO A 318 -14.90 -2.03 25.23
N PRO A 319 -15.49 -2.61 24.15
CA PRO A 319 -14.82 -2.65 22.85
C PRO A 319 -14.63 -1.25 22.22
N GLN A 320 -15.56 -0.31 22.42
CA GLN A 320 -15.41 1.04 21.89
C GLN A 320 -14.30 1.82 22.61
N LEU A 321 -14.15 1.60 23.93
CA LEU A 321 -13.07 2.21 24.71
C LEU A 321 -11.69 1.71 24.25
N ARG A 322 -11.54 0.41 23.98
CA ARG A 322 -10.28 -0.16 23.44
C ARG A 322 -9.90 0.46 22.10
N HIS A 323 -10.85 0.66 21.18
CA HIS A 323 -10.56 1.31 19.89
C HIS A 323 -10.14 2.78 20.05
N LYS A 324 -10.72 3.52 21.00
CA LYS A 324 -10.34 4.92 21.26
C LYS A 324 -8.96 5.02 21.91
N ILE A 325 -8.66 4.15 22.87
CA ILE A 325 -7.32 4.08 23.49
C ILE A 325 -6.27 3.69 22.45
N LEU A 326 -6.54 2.67 21.63
CA LEU A 326 -5.64 2.26 20.55
C LEU A 326 -5.47 3.40 19.52
N GLY A 327 -6.56 4.08 19.17
CA GLY A 327 -6.51 5.25 18.29
C GLY A 327 -5.64 6.38 18.85
N GLY A 328 -5.82 6.72 20.13
CA GLY A 328 -5.00 7.71 20.82
C GLY A 328 -3.53 7.30 20.89
N PHE A 329 -3.25 6.03 21.16
CA PHE A 329 -1.89 5.48 21.15
C PHE A 329 -1.25 5.57 19.77
N VAL A 330 -1.96 5.15 18.71
CA VAL A 330 -1.46 5.25 17.33
C VAL A 330 -1.18 6.71 16.96
N VAL A 331 -2.08 7.64 17.29
CA VAL A 331 -1.86 9.08 17.07
C VAL A 331 -0.64 9.58 17.84
N GLY A 332 -0.48 9.17 19.11
CA GLY A 332 0.68 9.52 19.92
C GLY A 332 1.99 9.01 19.33
N VAL A 333 2.05 7.74 18.91
CA VAL A 333 3.23 7.15 18.27
C VAL A 333 3.54 7.85 16.94
N VAL A 334 2.52 8.09 16.10
CA VAL A 334 2.70 8.82 14.83
C VAL A 334 3.18 10.25 15.08
N GLY A 335 2.63 10.94 16.08
CA GLY A 335 3.06 12.28 16.47
C GLY A 335 4.50 12.30 16.96
N LEU A 336 4.89 11.32 17.79
CA LEU A 336 6.25 11.17 18.28
C LEU A 336 7.24 10.93 17.14
N LEU A 337 6.97 9.95 16.29
CA LEU A 337 7.82 9.63 15.14
C LEU A 337 7.88 10.79 14.14
N GLY A 338 6.76 11.45 13.90
CA GLY A 338 6.68 12.62 13.05
C GLY A 338 7.48 13.81 13.60
N GLY A 339 7.43 14.05 14.91
CA GLY A 339 8.22 15.10 15.57
C GLY A 339 9.72 14.84 15.49
N LEU A 340 10.14 13.60 15.77
CA LEU A 340 11.52 13.16 15.62
C LEU A 340 12.00 13.31 14.17
N PHE A 341 11.20 12.85 13.20
CA PHE A 341 11.52 12.97 11.78
C PHE A 341 11.68 14.43 11.35
N MET A 342 10.70 15.27 11.67
CA MET A 342 10.76 16.70 11.34
C MET A 342 11.97 17.38 11.97
N MET A 343 12.38 16.95 13.16
CA MET A 343 13.59 17.46 13.81
C MET A 343 14.85 17.08 13.03
N SER A 344 15.05 15.79 12.73
CA SER A 344 16.22 15.33 11.96
C SER A 344 16.25 16.00 10.58
N LEU A 345 15.08 16.11 9.93
CA LEU A 345 14.92 16.77 8.65
C LEU A 345 15.27 18.26 8.72
N LEU A 346 14.76 19.00 9.72
CA LEU A 346 15.09 20.42 9.91
C LEU A 346 16.58 20.59 10.27
N ASN A 347 17.12 19.70 11.10
CA ASN A 347 18.53 19.73 11.48
C ASN A 347 19.44 19.56 10.27
N SER A 348 19.12 18.66 9.34
CA SER A 348 19.92 18.42 8.13
C SER A 348 19.64 19.43 7.01
N LEU A 349 18.38 19.73 6.70
CA LEU A 349 18.01 20.64 5.60
C LEU A 349 18.41 22.10 5.86
N CYS A 350 18.36 22.55 7.12
CA CYS A 350 18.75 23.93 7.47
C CYS A 350 20.26 24.07 7.73
N ASP A 351 21.01 22.97 7.70
CA ASP A 351 22.45 22.99 7.95
C ASP A 351 23.24 23.43 6.71
N ARG A 352 23.75 24.66 6.77
CA ARG A 352 24.63 25.26 5.74
C ARG A 352 26.09 25.32 6.17
N SER A 353 26.45 24.69 7.28
CA SER A 353 27.82 24.71 7.79
C SER A 353 28.77 23.94 6.86
N LEU A 354 30.08 24.19 6.97
CA LEU A 354 31.08 23.39 6.28
C LEU A 354 31.28 22.06 7.03
N PRO A 355 31.34 20.92 6.33
CA PRO A 355 31.59 19.64 6.98
C PRO A 355 33.01 19.56 7.51
N VAL A 356 33.17 18.91 8.67
CA VAL A 356 34.45 18.51 9.23
C VAL A 356 34.84 17.17 8.62
N LEU A 357 36.02 17.13 7.99
CA LEU A 357 36.53 15.93 7.34
C LEU A 357 37.23 15.03 8.36
N ARG A 358 36.75 13.79 8.52
CA ARG A 358 37.43 12.77 9.34
C ARG A 358 38.02 11.70 8.44
N SER A 359 39.34 11.54 8.48
CA SER A 359 40.08 10.59 7.64
C SER A 359 39.79 9.14 8.06
N VAL A 360 39.38 8.31 7.10
CA VAL A 360 39.02 6.90 7.32
C VAL A 360 39.62 5.99 6.24
N GLU A 361 39.98 4.78 6.63
CA GLU A 361 40.23 3.66 5.72
C GLU A 361 38.93 2.86 5.55
N ILE A 362 38.59 2.55 4.30
CA ILE A 362 37.45 1.72 3.91
C ILE A 362 37.94 0.28 3.86
N VAL A 363 37.59 -0.50 4.88
CA VAL A 363 38.05 -1.88 5.03
C VAL A 363 37.22 -2.81 4.15
N ASN A 364 35.89 -2.66 4.21
CA ASN A 364 34.95 -3.50 3.46
C ASN A 364 33.60 -2.80 3.25
N SER A 365 32.79 -3.31 2.33
CA SER A 365 31.41 -2.86 2.10
C SER A 365 30.49 -4.04 1.81
N TRP A 366 29.26 -3.99 2.32
CA TRP A 366 28.26 -5.04 2.15
C TRP A 366 26.93 -4.50 1.64
N GLU A 367 26.29 -5.28 0.77
CA GLU A 367 24.88 -5.17 0.43
C GLU A 367 24.18 -6.44 0.93
N THR A 368 23.25 -6.28 1.88
CA THR A 368 22.46 -7.40 2.42
C THR A 368 21.00 -7.22 2.02
N THR A 369 20.42 -8.21 1.33
CA THR A 369 18.99 -8.20 0.99
C THR A 369 18.22 -9.14 1.92
N HIS A 370 17.33 -8.58 2.72
CA HIS A 370 16.44 -9.29 3.63
C HIS A 370 15.10 -9.61 2.93
N ASN A 371 14.77 -10.90 2.85
CA ASN A 371 13.50 -11.40 2.32
C ASN A 371 13.13 -10.88 0.92
N PHE A 372 14.12 -10.52 0.09
CA PHE A 372 13.92 -9.88 -1.21
C PHE A 372 13.18 -8.53 -1.19
N LEU A 373 12.95 -7.95 0.00
CA LEU A 373 12.14 -6.74 0.16
C LEU A 373 12.95 -5.55 0.65
N ILE A 374 13.85 -5.76 1.61
CA ILE A 374 14.60 -4.70 2.26
C ILE A 374 16.08 -4.92 1.99
N ARG A 375 16.77 -3.92 1.47
CA ARG A 375 18.22 -3.90 1.31
C ARG A 375 18.85 -3.00 2.35
N HIS A 376 19.92 -3.49 2.94
CA HIS A 376 20.75 -2.76 3.88
C HIS A 376 22.16 -2.63 3.30
N TYR A 377 22.72 -1.43 3.41
CA TYR A 377 24.03 -1.08 2.89
C TYR A 377 24.92 -0.67 4.06
N GLU A 378 25.99 -1.42 4.26
CA GLU A 378 26.95 -1.19 5.34
C GLU A 378 28.36 -1.00 4.78
N VAL A 379 29.14 -0.18 5.48
CA VAL A 379 30.57 -0.01 5.23
C VAL A 379 31.32 -0.19 6.54
N GLU A 380 32.45 -0.90 6.49
CA GLU A 380 33.38 -1.02 7.60
C GLU A 380 34.51 -0.02 7.43
N LEU A 381 34.67 0.78 8.47
CA LEU A 381 35.59 1.91 8.49
C LEU A 381 36.59 1.73 9.61
N ARG A 382 37.84 2.11 9.34
CA ARG A 382 38.90 2.22 10.34
C ARG A 382 39.35 3.68 10.42
N PRO A 383 39.23 4.35 11.60
CA PRO A 383 39.76 5.70 11.78
C PRO A 383 41.28 5.71 11.66
N LEU A 384 41.84 6.64 10.88
CA LEU A 384 43.29 6.73 10.70
C LEU A 384 44.03 7.25 11.94
N ARG A 385 43.34 7.95 12.84
CA ARG A 385 43.91 8.46 14.11
C ARG A 385 43.95 7.41 15.22
N GLY A 386 43.72 6.14 14.89
CA GLY A 386 43.58 5.05 15.83
C GLY A 386 42.12 4.84 16.25
N GLY A 387 41.77 3.57 16.47
CA GLY A 387 40.42 3.14 16.79
C GLY A 387 40.20 1.69 16.36
N ALA A 388 39.12 1.09 16.86
CA ALA A 388 38.65 -0.20 16.35
C ALA A 388 37.87 0.00 15.05
N ASP A 389 37.88 -1.03 14.21
CA ASP A 389 37.03 -1.10 13.02
C ASP A 389 35.56 -1.05 13.47
N PHE A 390 34.73 -0.29 12.76
CA PHE A 390 33.31 -0.19 13.06
C PHE A 390 32.49 -0.21 11.78
N LYS A 391 31.27 -0.77 11.87
CA LYS A 391 30.31 -0.82 10.77
C LYS A 391 29.36 0.35 10.86
N LYS A 392 29.04 0.94 9.71
CA LYS A 392 28.11 2.07 9.61
C LYS A 392 27.20 1.90 8.39
N GLY A 393 25.94 2.30 8.53
CA GLY A 393 25.03 2.39 7.39
C GLY A 393 25.50 3.46 6.41
N ILE A 394 25.39 3.21 5.11
CA ILE A 394 25.80 4.15 4.06
C ILE A 394 24.70 4.37 3.03
N SER A 395 24.67 5.57 2.42
CA SER A 395 23.81 5.83 1.27
C SER A 395 24.22 5.02 0.05
N VAL A 396 23.26 4.57 -0.76
CA VAL A 396 23.57 3.82 -2.00
C VAL A 396 24.41 4.66 -2.96
N SER A 397 24.11 5.95 -3.08
CA SER A 397 24.91 6.88 -3.90
C SER A 397 26.35 6.96 -3.43
N ASN A 398 26.58 7.01 -2.11
CA ASN A 398 27.92 7.08 -1.54
C ASN A 398 28.65 5.76 -1.72
N LEU A 399 27.97 4.62 -1.51
CA LEU A 399 28.56 3.32 -1.74
C LEU A 399 29.00 3.14 -3.20
N PHE A 400 28.17 3.55 -4.17
CA PHE A 400 28.57 3.52 -5.58
C PHE A 400 29.73 4.46 -5.90
N GLN A 401 29.79 5.64 -5.29
CA GLN A 401 30.95 6.53 -5.42
C GLN A 401 32.23 5.89 -4.86
N LEU A 402 32.15 5.25 -3.68
CA LEU A 402 33.28 4.53 -3.09
C LEU A 402 33.76 3.40 -3.99
N GLN A 403 32.82 2.60 -4.52
CA GLN A 403 33.14 1.49 -5.42
C GLN A 403 33.71 1.97 -6.77
N ALA A 404 33.16 3.04 -7.33
CA ALA A 404 33.63 3.61 -8.60
C ALA A 404 35.02 4.23 -8.50
N ALA A 405 35.34 4.89 -7.38
CA ALA A 405 36.64 5.47 -7.15
C ALA A 405 37.74 4.41 -6.91
N GLY A 406 37.38 3.23 -6.39
CA GLY A 406 38.31 2.14 -6.11
C GLY A 406 39.36 2.44 -5.02
N SER A 407 39.29 3.60 -4.38
CA SER A 407 40.23 3.99 -3.32
C SER A 407 39.87 3.32 -2.00
N ARG A 408 40.88 2.82 -1.28
CA ARG A 408 40.74 2.33 0.10
C ARG A 408 40.63 3.45 1.13
N TYR A 409 40.81 4.70 0.71
CA TYR A 409 40.92 5.83 1.60
C TYR A 409 39.87 6.88 1.26
N GLY A 410 39.29 7.47 2.31
CA GLY A 410 38.25 8.47 2.16
C GLY A 410 38.12 9.35 3.39
N VAL A 411 37.08 10.18 3.38
CA VAL A 411 36.69 10.98 4.53
C VAL A 411 35.22 10.80 4.85
N GLU A 412 34.90 10.77 6.14
CA GLU A 412 33.54 11.03 6.60
C GLU A 412 33.31 12.55 6.64
N LEU A 413 32.20 12.98 6.04
CA LEU A 413 31.73 14.36 6.05
C LEU A 413 30.82 14.56 7.27
N VAL A 414 31.40 15.00 8.38
CA VAL A 414 30.66 15.21 9.63
C VAL A 414 30.19 16.66 9.72
N ARG A 415 28.88 16.86 9.76
CA ARG A 415 28.30 18.20 9.89
C ARG A 415 27.80 18.45 11.30
N PRO A 416 27.96 19.67 11.84
CA PRO A 416 27.45 20.04 13.16
C PRO A 416 25.92 20.03 13.28
N GLY A 417 25.17 20.15 12.18
CA GLY A 417 23.71 20.28 12.22
C GLY A 417 23.26 21.69 12.61
N TRP A 418 22.10 22.13 12.10
CA TRP A 418 21.54 23.43 12.46
C TRP A 418 21.19 23.53 13.96
N LEU A 419 20.74 22.43 14.55
CA LEU A 419 20.43 22.31 15.99
C LEU A 419 21.65 21.87 16.82
N ARG A 420 22.86 21.90 16.25
CA ARG A 420 24.09 21.35 16.84
C ARG A 420 24.01 19.85 17.14
N LEU A 421 23.19 19.14 16.37
CA LEU A 421 23.16 17.68 16.38
C LEU A 421 24.02 17.19 15.23
N HIS A 422 25.20 16.69 15.57
CA HIS A 422 26.14 16.18 14.59
C HIS A 422 25.51 15.05 13.78
N TRP A 423 25.64 15.14 12.47
CA TRP A 423 25.16 14.13 11.54
C TRP A 423 26.21 13.90 10.46
N VAL A 424 26.27 12.67 9.94
CA VAL A 424 27.21 12.32 8.88
C VAL A 424 26.48 12.42 7.56
N GLU A 425 26.91 13.36 6.72
CA GLU A 425 26.34 13.57 5.39
C GLU A 425 26.65 12.38 4.47
N GLY A 426 27.84 11.81 4.64
CA GLY A 426 28.29 10.70 3.84
C GLY A 426 29.77 10.41 3.96
N ILE A 427 30.21 9.47 3.15
CA ILE A 427 31.63 9.12 3.01
C ILE A 427 32.00 9.42 1.57
N ARG A 428 33.12 10.13 1.39
CA ARG A 428 33.66 10.47 0.08
C ARG A 428 35.01 9.80 -0.10
N PRO A 429 35.25 9.14 -1.25
CA PRO A 429 36.57 8.61 -1.54
C PRO A 429 37.55 9.75 -1.84
N VAL A 430 38.85 9.49 -1.73
CA VAL A 430 39.85 10.39 -2.31
C VAL A 430 39.89 10.16 -3.82
N GLU A 431 39.57 11.20 -4.58
CA GLU A 431 39.65 11.18 -6.04
C GLU A 431 40.89 11.93 -6.53
N TRP A 432 41.39 11.54 -7.70
CA TRP A 432 42.61 12.10 -8.29
C TRP A 432 42.27 12.84 -9.58
N GLN A 433 42.62 14.12 -9.63
CA GLN A 433 42.43 14.97 -10.81
C GLN A 433 43.78 15.34 -11.41
N LEU A 434 43.86 15.43 -12.73
CA LEU A 434 45.05 15.94 -13.41
C LEU A 434 45.20 17.44 -13.09
N ALA A 435 46.40 17.86 -12.67
CA ALA A 435 46.67 19.28 -12.43
C ALA A 435 46.61 20.08 -13.73
N SER A 436 46.18 21.35 -13.63
CA SER A 436 46.18 22.26 -14.78
C SER A 436 47.58 22.42 -15.36
N ASN A 437 47.68 22.71 -16.66
CA ASN A 437 48.95 23.02 -17.32
C ASN A 437 48.89 24.43 -17.96
N PRO A 438 49.56 25.45 -17.40
CA PRO A 438 50.41 25.39 -16.20
C PRO A 438 49.60 25.30 -14.89
N PRO A 439 50.15 24.70 -13.82
CA PRO A 439 49.45 24.59 -12.54
C PRO A 439 49.40 25.95 -11.84
N THR A 440 48.26 26.26 -11.25
CA THR A 440 48.08 27.43 -10.39
C THR A 440 48.89 27.29 -9.10
N ASP A 441 49.15 28.39 -8.39
CA ASP A 441 49.97 28.35 -7.17
C ASP A 441 49.32 27.52 -6.04
N VAL A 442 47.98 27.45 -6.02
CA VAL A 442 47.23 26.59 -5.07
C VAL A 442 47.36 25.12 -5.45
N GLU A 443 47.35 24.79 -6.75
CA GLU A 443 47.55 23.42 -7.23
C GLU A 443 48.99 22.96 -6.95
N LYS A 444 50.00 23.80 -7.17
CA LYS A 444 51.41 23.48 -6.91
C LYS A 444 51.66 22.94 -5.50
N ALA A 445 50.95 23.48 -4.50
CA ALA A 445 51.07 23.03 -3.11
C ALA A 445 50.43 21.65 -2.82
N ARG A 446 49.65 21.10 -3.76
CA ARG A 446 48.87 19.87 -3.60
C ARG A 446 49.22 18.77 -4.60
N ILE A 447 50.02 19.08 -5.62
CA ILE A 447 50.42 18.12 -6.65
C ILE A 447 51.26 17.00 -6.04
N VAL A 448 50.86 15.77 -6.34
CA VAL A 448 51.65 14.56 -6.16
C VAL A 448 52.04 14.07 -7.54
N ARG A 449 53.33 13.89 -7.78
CA ARG A 449 53.83 13.44 -9.08
C ARG A 449 53.91 11.93 -9.10
N PHE A 450 53.22 11.32 -10.07
CA PHE A 450 53.25 9.89 -10.28
C PHE A 450 54.03 9.59 -11.56
N LYS A 451 55.10 8.80 -11.45
CA LYS A 451 55.87 8.33 -12.59
C LYS A 451 55.40 6.93 -12.98
N SER A 452 54.93 6.76 -14.21
CA SER A 452 54.60 5.44 -14.75
C SER A 452 55.84 4.56 -14.85
N ILE A 453 55.76 3.34 -14.34
CA ILE A 453 56.88 2.38 -14.42
C ILE A 453 57.11 1.95 -15.88
N GLN A 454 56.06 1.90 -16.70
CA GLN A 454 56.13 1.39 -18.07
C GLN A 454 56.59 2.46 -19.06
N THR A 455 56.03 3.68 -18.97
CA THR A 455 56.26 4.75 -19.96
C THR A 455 57.28 5.79 -19.49
N SER A 456 57.63 5.79 -18.20
CA SER A 456 58.41 6.86 -17.55
C SER A 456 57.78 8.26 -17.62
N GLU A 457 56.54 8.38 -18.12
CA GLU A 457 55.79 9.64 -18.11
C GLU A 457 55.42 10.03 -16.68
N VAL A 458 55.44 11.34 -16.41
CA VAL A 458 55.08 11.91 -15.11
C VAL A 458 53.70 12.55 -15.19
N TYR A 459 52.78 12.06 -14.37
CA TYR A 459 51.43 12.58 -14.24
C TYR A 459 51.34 13.42 -12.96
N PRO A 460 51.23 14.75 -13.06
CA PRO A 460 50.98 15.60 -11.90
C PRO A 460 49.50 15.47 -11.52
N LEU A 461 49.21 14.69 -10.49
CA LEU A 461 47.85 14.49 -10.00
C LEU A 461 47.63 15.24 -8.70
N MET A 462 46.39 15.65 -8.47
CA MET A 462 45.96 16.32 -7.27
C MET A 462 44.89 15.48 -6.56
N PRO A 463 45.08 15.16 -5.28
CA PRO A 463 44.07 14.49 -4.50
C PRO A 463 42.99 15.50 -4.12
N CYS A 464 41.74 15.10 -4.25
CA CYS A 464 40.60 15.96 -4.05
C CYS A 464 39.42 15.19 -3.44
N ILE A 465 38.55 15.91 -2.75
CA ILE A 465 37.32 15.39 -2.17
C ILE A 465 36.17 16.23 -2.66
N HIS A 466 35.23 15.60 -3.36
CA HIS A 466 33.99 16.21 -3.79
C HIS A 466 32.99 16.25 -2.62
N VAL A 467 32.88 17.41 -1.97
CA VAL A 467 31.89 17.60 -0.89
C VAL A 467 30.50 17.62 -1.49
N ASN A 468 30.33 18.41 -2.55
CA ASN A 468 29.14 18.44 -3.40
C ASN A 468 29.56 18.70 -4.86
N LYS A 469 28.61 18.90 -5.77
CA LYS A 469 28.88 19.11 -7.21
C LYS A 469 29.75 20.33 -7.50
N ASP A 470 29.67 21.36 -6.66
CA ASP A 470 30.28 22.66 -6.90
C ASP A 470 31.47 22.94 -5.96
N LEU A 471 31.70 22.08 -4.97
CA LEU A 471 32.70 22.25 -3.93
C LEU A 471 33.63 21.05 -3.85
N THR A 472 34.87 21.30 -4.24
CA THR A 472 35.99 20.37 -4.10
C THR A 472 36.96 20.90 -3.06
N VAL A 473 37.30 20.07 -2.08
CA VAL A 473 38.24 20.42 -1.00
C VAL A 473 39.47 19.50 -1.03
N PRO A 474 40.65 19.97 -0.58
CA PRO A 474 41.79 19.08 -0.42
C PRO A 474 41.51 18.07 0.71
N PRO A 475 41.98 16.81 0.58
CA PRO A 475 41.92 15.85 1.66
C PRO A 475 42.78 16.29 2.85
N PRO A 476 42.47 15.79 4.07
CA PRO A 476 43.34 15.93 5.22
C PRO A 476 44.78 15.49 4.90
N PRO A 477 45.83 16.20 5.40
CA PRO A 477 47.22 15.89 5.05
C PRO A 477 47.67 14.48 5.42
N ASP A 478 47.11 13.90 6.48
CA ASP A 478 47.37 12.53 6.93
C ASP A 478 46.85 11.48 5.93
N LEU A 479 45.85 11.81 5.12
CA LEU A 479 45.26 10.93 4.12
C LEU A 479 46.01 10.95 2.78
N VAL A 480 46.63 12.08 2.41
CA VAL A 480 47.28 12.29 1.10
C VAL A 480 48.35 11.24 0.82
N ALA A 481 49.26 11.02 1.77
CA ALA A 481 50.38 10.10 1.58
C ALA A 481 49.91 8.64 1.45
N LEU A 482 48.89 8.25 2.22
CA LEU A 482 48.31 6.91 2.20
C LEU A 482 47.54 6.66 0.90
N ALA A 483 46.70 7.60 0.50
CA ALA A 483 45.97 7.53 -0.76
C ALA A 483 46.91 7.52 -1.96
N ALA A 484 48.00 8.30 -1.93
CA ALA A 484 49.00 8.31 -2.99
C ALA A 484 49.69 6.96 -3.13
N HIS A 485 50.02 6.33 -2.01
CA HIS A 485 50.63 5.01 -2.01
C HIS A 485 49.67 3.93 -2.57
N ASP A 486 48.40 3.96 -2.18
CA ASP A 486 47.35 3.07 -2.70
C ASP A 486 47.20 3.22 -4.22
N LEU A 487 47.07 4.45 -4.72
CA LEU A 487 46.97 4.69 -6.16
C LEU A 487 48.21 4.21 -6.92
N ALA A 488 49.41 4.53 -6.41
CA ALA A 488 50.67 4.10 -7.01
C ALA A 488 50.75 2.57 -7.12
N GLN A 489 50.32 1.85 -6.07
CA GLN A 489 50.28 0.39 -6.07
C GLN A 489 49.24 -0.15 -7.06
N GLN A 490 48.03 0.40 -7.09
CA GLN A 490 46.95 -0.04 -7.97
C GLN A 490 47.27 0.20 -9.45
N SER A 491 47.95 1.30 -9.77
CA SER A 491 48.23 1.74 -11.16
C SER A 491 49.65 1.43 -11.63
N GLN A 492 50.46 0.69 -10.85
CA GLN A 492 51.87 0.39 -11.18
C GLN A 492 52.69 1.67 -11.45
N MET A 493 52.51 2.69 -10.60
CA MET A 493 53.26 3.94 -10.66
C MET A 493 54.18 4.08 -9.44
N GLN A 494 55.14 5.00 -9.51
CA GLN A 494 55.96 5.39 -8.37
C GLN A 494 55.67 6.85 -8.01
N VAL A 495 55.52 7.12 -6.71
CA VAL A 495 55.41 8.49 -6.20
C VAL A 495 56.79 9.14 -6.25
N GLU A 496 56.93 10.20 -7.04
CA GLU A 496 58.15 11.01 -7.11
C GLU A 496 58.17 11.96 -5.90
N LYS A 497 59.23 11.88 -5.09
CA LYS A 497 59.37 12.66 -3.85
C LYS A 497 59.75 14.11 -4.10
#